data_AF-A0A844MK62-F1
#
_entry.id   AF-A0A844MK62-F1
#
_cell.length_a   1.000
_cell.length_b   1.000
_cell.length_c   1.000
_cell.angle_alpha   90.00
_cell.angle_beta   90.00
_cell.angle_gamma   90.00
#
_symmetry.space_group_name_H-M   'P 1'
#
loop_
_entity.id
_entity.type
_entity.pdbx_description
1 polymer ?
#
loop_
_entity_poly.entity_id
_entity_poly.type
_entity_poly.pdbx_seq_one_letter_code
_entity_poly.pdbx_strand_id
1 'polypeptide(L)'
;MKLDSALPTLSHLSDIESQLEVKQDKDYSSKTALVESSLVVDESPKPQKGMVIFTTTFVTIFLAEIGDKTQLSTLLMSAQSQSPWVVFLGSASALVMTSLLGVLLGSWMANRLSPKTVEKASGIMLLFISVMLFWDLIQ
;
A
#
# COMPACT_ATOMS: atom_id res chain seq x y z
N MET A 1 18.83 -65.90 -36.26
CA MET A 1 17.91 -65.88 -35.11
C MET A 1 18.70 -65.77 -33.81
N LYS A 2 18.73 -64.58 -33.21
CA LYS A 2 18.48 -64.36 -31.77
C LYS A 2 18.32 -62.84 -31.61
N LEU A 3 17.07 -62.43 -31.41
CA LEU A 3 16.70 -61.07 -31.05
C LEU A 3 17.03 -60.93 -29.57
N ASP A 4 18.08 -60.18 -29.24
CA ASP A 4 18.17 -59.57 -27.91
C ASP A 4 17.92 -58.08 -28.09
N SER A 5 16.63 -57.79 -28.02
CA SER A 5 16.04 -56.48 -27.84
C SER A 5 16.64 -55.81 -26.60
N ALA A 6 17.71 -55.04 -26.78
CA ALA A 6 18.12 -54.05 -25.79
C ALA A 6 17.09 -52.92 -25.80
N LEU A 7 16.01 -53.12 -25.04
CA LEU A 7 15.22 -52.04 -24.46
C LEU A 7 16.22 -51.00 -23.89
N PRO A 8 16.29 -49.76 -24.41
CA PRO A 8 17.06 -48.73 -23.76
C PRO A 8 16.44 -48.53 -22.37
N THR A 9 17.18 -49.00 -21.38
CA THR A 9 16.86 -48.97 -19.97
C THR A 9 16.35 -47.57 -19.61
N LEU A 10 15.15 -47.50 -19.04
CA LEU A 10 14.49 -46.27 -18.57
C LEU A 10 15.22 -45.60 -17.39
N SER A 11 16.52 -45.82 -17.23
CA SER A 11 17.38 -45.08 -16.29
C SER A 11 17.71 -43.67 -16.80
N HIS A 12 17.65 -43.44 -18.12
CA HIS A 12 17.91 -42.11 -18.67
C HIS A 12 16.73 -41.14 -18.52
N LEU A 13 15.50 -41.62 -18.25
CA LEU A 13 14.36 -40.73 -18.02
C LEU A 13 14.32 -40.22 -16.57
N SER A 14 14.78 -40.99 -15.58
CA SER A 14 14.93 -40.51 -14.19
C SER A 14 15.98 -39.41 -14.06
N ASP A 15 17.04 -39.46 -14.89
CA ASP A 15 18.07 -38.41 -14.94
C ASP A 15 17.57 -37.14 -15.64
N ILE A 16 16.59 -37.26 -16.54
CA ILE A 16 16.01 -36.11 -17.25
C ILE A 16 14.90 -35.45 -16.43
N GLU A 17 14.07 -36.22 -15.72
CA GLU A 17 13.00 -35.69 -14.84
C GLU A 17 13.59 -34.87 -13.68
N SER A 18 14.69 -35.35 -13.08
CA SER A 18 15.43 -34.62 -12.04
C SER A 18 16.10 -33.33 -12.54
N GLN A 19 16.49 -33.26 -13.83
CA GLN A 19 17.05 -32.05 -14.43
C GLN A 19 15.98 -31.05 -14.89
N LEU A 20 14.75 -31.53 -15.17
CA LEU A 20 13.61 -30.66 -15.48
C LEU A 20 13.05 -29.99 -14.22
N GLU A 21 12.94 -30.71 -13.09
CA GLU A 21 12.50 -30.11 -11.81
C GLU A 21 13.50 -29.08 -11.27
N VAL A 22 14.82 -29.29 -11.43
CA VAL A 22 15.84 -28.39 -10.86
C VAL A 22 15.97 -27.06 -11.64
N LYS A 23 15.56 -27.01 -12.92
CA LYS A 23 15.72 -25.80 -13.75
C LYS A 23 14.46 -24.93 -13.81
N GLN A 24 13.28 -25.50 -13.61
CA GLN A 24 12.03 -24.75 -13.63
C GLN A 24 11.77 -23.99 -12.33
N ASP A 25 12.23 -24.49 -11.18
CA ASP A 25 12.08 -23.80 -9.89
C ASP A 25 12.93 -22.51 -9.81
N LYS A 26 14.14 -22.54 -10.37
CA LYS A 26 15.11 -21.42 -10.26
C LYS A 26 14.73 -20.18 -11.08
N ASP A 27 14.12 -20.34 -12.24
CA ASP A 27 13.76 -19.22 -13.13
C ASP A 27 12.47 -18.52 -12.66
N TYR A 28 11.48 -19.29 -12.21
CA TYR A 28 10.24 -18.76 -11.63
C TYR A 28 10.47 -18.12 -10.26
N SER A 29 11.26 -18.74 -9.40
CA SER A 29 11.67 -18.14 -8.13
C SER A 29 12.43 -16.82 -8.35
N SER A 30 13.28 -16.74 -9.37
CA SER A 30 13.99 -15.51 -9.73
C SER A 30 13.05 -14.41 -10.25
N LYS A 31 12.11 -14.69 -11.16
CA LYS A 31 11.15 -13.68 -11.63
C LYS A 31 10.14 -13.25 -10.57
N THR A 32 9.70 -14.17 -9.73
CA THR A 32 8.78 -13.87 -8.62
C THR A 32 9.49 -13.09 -7.53
N ALA A 33 10.76 -13.40 -7.22
CA ALA A 33 11.59 -12.63 -6.29
C ALA A 33 11.95 -11.22 -6.79
N LEU A 34 12.08 -11.01 -8.11
CA LEU A 34 12.27 -9.67 -8.68
C LEU A 34 10.99 -8.82 -8.58
N VAL A 35 9.81 -9.43 -8.74
CA VAL A 35 8.52 -8.75 -8.54
C VAL A 35 8.24 -8.51 -7.05
N GLU A 36 8.56 -9.47 -6.18
CA GLU A 36 8.44 -9.34 -4.72
C GLU A 36 9.40 -8.28 -4.17
N SER A 37 10.65 -8.21 -4.67
CA SER A 37 11.63 -7.16 -4.32
C SER A 37 11.24 -5.77 -4.85
N SER A 38 10.30 -5.69 -5.78
CA SER A 38 9.74 -4.41 -6.24
C SER A 38 8.57 -3.94 -5.36
N LEU A 39 7.95 -4.86 -4.60
CA LEU A 39 6.83 -4.58 -3.68
C LEU A 39 7.27 -4.51 -2.21
N VAL A 40 8.43 -5.08 -1.89
CA VAL A 40 9.15 -4.81 -0.64
C VAL A 40 9.95 -3.52 -0.85
N VAL A 41 9.36 -2.40 -0.43
CA VAL A 41 10.10 -1.15 -0.21
C VAL A 41 11.30 -1.50 0.68
N ASP A 42 12.51 -1.48 0.11
CA ASP A 42 13.78 -1.66 0.81
C ASP A 42 13.93 -0.57 1.90
N GLU A 43 13.39 -0.84 3.08
CA GLU A 43 13.59 -0.07 4.32
C GLU A 43 15.00 -0.35 4.90
N SER A 44 16.02 -0.25 4.06
CA SER A 44 17.39 -0.05 4.52
C SER A 44 17.59 1.46 4.67
N PRO A 45 17.77 2.01 5.90
CA PRO A 45 17.94 3.44 6.09
C PRO A 45 19.35 3.83 5.64
N LYS A 46 19.55 3.95 4.32
CA LYS A 46 20.68 4.72 3.79
C LYS A 46 20.55 6.13 4.37
N PRO A 47 21.65 6.80 4.75
CA PRO A 47 21.62 8.21 5.12
C PRO A 47 21.17 9.01 3.89
N GLN A 48 19.87 9.09 3.70
CA GLN A 48 19.25 9.80 2.60
C GLN A 48 19.42 11.28 2.89
N LYS A 49 20.03 11.97 1.93
CA LYS A 49 20.13 13.43 1.94
C LYS A 49 18.73 13.99 2.20
N GLY A 50 18.55 14.94 3.11
CA GLY A 50 17.21 15.44 3.50
C GLY A 50 16.34 15.91 2.32
N MET A 51 16.96 16.31 1.21
CA MET A 51 16.27 16.62 -0.06
C MET A 51 15.52 15.42 -0.67
N VAL A 52 16.07 14.21 -0.54
CA VAL A 52 15.44 12.98 -1.01
C VAL A 52 14.21 12.70 -0.17
N ILE A 53 14.33 12.74 1.16
CA ILE A 53 13.21 12.54 2.10
C ILE A 53 12.11 13.57 1.85
N PHE A 54 12.47 14.85 1.73
CA PHE A 54 11.50 15.91 1.43
C PHE A 54 10.78 15.65 0.10
N THR A 55 11.53 15.37 -0.98
CA THR A 55 10.94 15.17 -2.30
C THR A 55 10.07 13.91 -2.36
N THR A 56 10.51 12.79 -1.78
CA THR A 56 9.73 11.54 -1.79
C THR A 56 8.47 11.69 -0.96
N THR A 57 8.57 12.20 0.28
CA THR A 57 7.41 12.44 1.14
C THR A 57 6.45 13.44 0.51
N PHE A 58 6.95 14.55 -0.06
CA PHE A 58 6.10 15.53 -0.75
C PHE A 58 5.37 14.91 -1.94
N VAL A 59 6.08 14.22 -2.85
CA VAL A 59 5.45 13.62 -4.03
C VAL A 59 4.44 12.55 -3.63
N THR A 60 4.76 11.69 -2.66
CA THR A 60 3.84 10.65 -2.17
C THR A 60 2.57 11.25 -1.58
N ILE A 61 2.69 12.24 -0.68
CA ILE A 61 1.52 12.88 -0.06
C ILE A 61 0.75 13.70 -1.09
N PHE A 62 1.44 14.46 -1.96
CA PHE A 62 0.81 15.25 -3.00
C PHE A 62 -0.03 14.37 -3.93
N LEU A 63 0.52 13.27 -4.44
CA LEU A 63 -0.24 12.32 -5.28
C LEU A 63 -1.42 11.69 -4.51
N ALA A 64 -1.24 11.38 -3.22
CA ALA A 64 -2.32 10.85 -2.40
C ALA A 64 -3.44 11.88 -2.15
N GLU A 65 -3.12 13.17 -2.16
CA GLU A 65 -4.08 14.26 -1.92
C GLU A 65 -4.62 14.94 -3.18
N ILE A 66 -4.04 14.73 -4.37
CA ILE A 66 -4.56 15.34 -5.60
C ILE A 66 -6.02 14.91 -5.82
N GLY A 67 -6.92 15.89 -5.76
CA GLY A 67 -8.34 15.65 -5.97
C GLY A 67 -9.08 15.13 -4.74
N ASP A 68 -8.52 15.29 -3.53
CA ASP A 68 -9.29 15.02 -2.32
C ASP A 68 -10.59 15.85 -2.29
N LYS A 69 -11.65 15.25 -1.74
CA LYS A 69 -12.96 15.87 -1.59
C LYS A 69 -12.87 17.18 -0.80
N THR A 70 -11.93 17.28 0.13
CA THR A 70 -11.69 18.50 0.91
C THR A 70 -11.19 19.65 0.02
N GLN A 71 -10.35 19.36 -0.99
CA GLN A 71 -9.84 20.36 -1.93
C GLN A 71 -10.96 20.88 -2.85
N LEU A 72 -11.81 19.99 -3.38
CA LEU A 72 -12.97 20.38 -4.17
C LEU A 72 -13.99 21.18 -3.35
N SER A 73 -14.27 20.75 -2.12
CA SER A 73 -15.16 21.48 -1.21
C SER A 73 -14.64 22.90 -0.92
N THR A 74 -13.36 23.02 -0.62
CA THR A 74 -12.71 24.33 -0.37
C THR A 74 -12.72 25.21 -1.63
N LEU A 75 -12.48 24.63 -2.79
CA LEU A 75 -12.51 25.35 -4.07
C LEU A 75 -13.92 25.84 -4.41
N LEU A 76 -14.95 25.00 -4.23
CA LEU A 76 -16.34 25.37 -4.43
C LEU A 76 -16.79 26.47 -3.45
N MET A 77 -16.40 26.35 -2.18
CA MET A 77 -16.71 27.36 -1.17
C MET A 77 -15.99 28.68 -1.46
N SER A 78 -14.75 28.63 -1.96
CA SER A 78 -14.00 29.81 -2.39
C SER A 78 -14.63 30.46 -3.62
N ALA A 79 -15.07 29.66 -4.59
CA ALA A 79 -15.71 30.14 -5.82
C ALA A 79 -17.09 30.80 -5.56
N GLN A 80 -17.81 30.37 -4.54
CA GLN A 80 -19.10 30.96 -4.14
C GLN A 80 -18.96 32.12 -3.15
N SER A 81 -17.79 32.29 -2.52
CA SER A 81 -17.57 33.34 -1.53
C SER A 81 -17.21 34.68 -2.18
N GLN A 82 -17.80 35.75 -1.66
CA GLN A 82 -17.41 37.13 -2.00
C GLN A 82 -16.00 37.50 -1.48
N SER A 83 -15.41 36.65 -0.63
CA SER A 83 -14.09 36.85 -0.03
C SER A 83 -13.27 35.54 0.00
N PRO A 84 -12.54 35.21 -1.08
CA PRO A 84 -11.79 33.95 -1.19
C PRO A 84 -10.69 33.82 -0.12
N TRP A 85 -10.11 34.94 0.33
CA TRP A 85 -9.12 34.96 1.41
C TRP A 85 -9.67 34.47 2.75
N VAL A 86 -10.94 34.76 3.06
CA VAL A 86 -11.57 34.31 4.31
C VAL A 86 -11.80 32.81 4.27
N VAL A 87 -12.19 32.28 3.10
CA VAL A 87 -12.35 30.82 2.92
C VAL A 87 -11.01 30.12 3.06
N PHE A 88 -9.94 30.67 2.48
CA PHE A 88 -8.58 30.12 2.62
C PHE A 88 -8.11 30.11 4.08
N LEU A 89 -8.24 31.21 4.82
CA LEU A 89 -7.87 31.24 6.24
C LEU A 89 -8.74 30.29 7.08
N GLY A 90 -10.04 30.23 6.78
CA GLY A 90 -10.99 29.34 7.45
C GLY A 90 -10.61 27.87 7.26
N SER A 91 -10.44 27.42 6.01
CA SER A 91 -10.08 26.04 5.70
C SER A 91 -8.69 25.68 6.21
N ALA A 92 -7.70 26.57 6.07
CA ALA A 92 -6.36 26.36 6.60
C ALA A 92 -6.36 26.20 8.14
N SER A 93 -7.07 27.08 8.85
CA SER A 93 -7.20 26.99 10.31
C SER A 93 -7.95 25.73 10.76
N ALA A 94 -8.99 25.34 10.03
CA ALA A 94 -9.74 24.11 10.30
C ALA A 94 -8.86 22.86 10.10
N LEU A 95 -8.04 22.84 9.05
CA LEU A 95 -7.09 21.75 8.79
C LEU A 95 -6.07 21.65 9.93
N VAL A 96 -5.43 22.76 10.30
CA VAL A 96 -4.46 22.80 11.41
C VAL A 96 -5.10 22.33 12.72
N MET A 97 -6.31 22.80 13.04
CA MET A 97 -7.03 22.37 14.24
C MET A 97 -7.36 20.88 14.21
N THR A 98 -7.84 20.37 13.08
CA THR A 98 -8.19 18.96 12.93
C THR A 98 -6.95 18.07 13.05
N SER A 99 -5.83 18.45 12.44
CA SER A 99 -4.55 17.74 12.58
C SER A 99 -4.04 17.76 14.02
N LEU A 100 -4.12 18.91 14.69
CA LEU A 100 -3.72 19.03 16.10
C LEU A 100 -4.55 18.13 17.00
N LEU A 101 -5.88 18.14 16.84
CA LEU A 101 -6.77 17.25 17.57
C LEU A 101 -6.47 15.78 17.26
N GLY A 102 -6.24 15.45 15.99
CA GLY A 102 -5.86 14.10 15.57
C GLY A 102 -4.58 13.60 16.23
N VAL A 103 -3.54 14.44 16.33
CA VAL A 103 -2.28 14.11 17.01
C VAL A 103 -2.48 13.96 18.52
N LEU A 104 -3.24 14.86 19.15
CA LEU A 104 -3.53 14.79 20.59
C LEU A 104 -4.31 13.52 20.96
N LEU A 105 -5.40 13.24 20.23
CA LEU A 105 -6.19 12.04 20.43
C LEU A 105 -5.39 10.79 20.09
N GLY A 106 -4.66 10.79 18.97
CA GLY A 106 -3.82 9.68 18.54
C GLY A 106 -2.73 9.36 19.56
N SER A 107 -2.04 10.37 20.09
CA SER A 107 -1.03 10.20 21.15
C SER A 107 -1.64 9.66 22.44
N TRP A 108 -2.80 10.20 22.86
CA TRP A 108 -3.51 9.71 24.03
C TRP A 108 -3.94 8.24 23.87
N MET A 109 -4.46 7.87 22.70
CA MET A 109 -4.85 6.50 22.38
C MET A 109 -3.63 5.57 22.33
N ALA A 110 -2.53 5.99 21.69
CA ALA A 110 -1.30 5.21 21.58
C ALA A 110 -0.67 4.91 22.96
N ASN A 111 -0.77 5.83 23.91
CA ASN A 111 -0.26 5.64 25.27
C ASN A 111 -1.12 4.69 26.12
N ARG A 112 -2.40 4.48 25.77
CA ARG A 112 -3.35 3.70 26.58
C ARG A 112 -3.76 2.37 25.96
N LEU A 113 -3.64 2.22 24.64
CA LEU A 113 -4.14 1.08 23.89
C LEU A 113 -2.98 0.28 23.29
N SER A 114 -3.08 -1.04 23.37
CA SER A 114 -2.12 -1.93 22.70
C SER A 114 -2.22 -1.77 21.17
N PRO A 115 -1.10 -1.79 20.42
CA PRO A 115 -1.11 -1.68 18.96
C PRO A 115 -2.06 -2.67 18.28
N LYS A 116 -2.16 -3.90 18.80
CA LYS A 116 -3.07 -4.94 18.30
C LYS A 116 -4.54 -4.56 18.41
N THR A 117 -4.91 -3.81 19.44
CA THR A 117 -6.29 -3.33 19.62
C THR A 117 -6.63 -2.26 18.60
N VAL A 118 -5.69 -1.34 18.35
CA VAL A 118 -5.88 -0.25 17.37
C VAL A 118 -5.99 -0.81 15.96
N GLU A 119 -5.15 -1.77 15.60
CA GLU A 119 -5.19 -2.45 14.30
C GLU A 119 -6.53 -3.17 14.07
N LYS A 120 -6.96 -3.98 15.04
CA LYS A 120 -8.25 -4.69 14.96
C LYS A 120 -9.43 -3.71 14.89
N ALA A 121 -9.39 -2.63 15.68
CA ALA A 121 -10.42 -1.61 15.67
C ALA A 121 -10.51 -0.90 14.32
N SER A 122 -9.37 -0.52 13.74
CA SER A 122 -9.31 0.09 12.41
C SER A 122 -9.90 -0.83 11.33
N GLY A 123 -9.54 -2.12 11.34
CA GLY A 123 -10.11 -3.10 10.41
C GLY A 123 -11.61 -3.27 10.54
N ILE A 124 -12.14 -3.34 11.77
CA ILE A 124 -13.59 -3.43 12.02
C ILE A 124 -14.30 -2.16 11.55
N MET A 125 -13.74 -0.98 11.84
CA MET A 125 -14.32 0.29 11.46
C MET A 125 -14.36 0.47 9.95
N LEU A 126 -13.31 0.01 9.26
CA LEU A 126 -13.25 0.04 7.80
C LEU A 126 -14.25 -0.93 7.15
N LEU A 127 -14.41 -2.12 7.72
CA LEU A 127 -15.44 -3.07 7.28
C LEU A 127 -16.85 -2.50 7.47
N PHE A 128 -17.09 -1.87 8.62
CA PHE A 128 -18.37 -1.23 8.92
C PHE A 128 -18.70 -0.14 7.89
N ILE A 129 -17.75 0.77 7.61
CA ILE A 129 -17.92 1.81 6.60
C ILE A 129 -18.16 1.20 5.21
N SER A 130 -17.44 0.12 4.87
CA SER A 130 -17.61 -0.58 3.59
C SER A 130 -19.01 -1.16 3.43
N VAL A 131 -19.56 -1.80 4.47
CA VAL A 131 -20.93 -2.37 4.43
C VAL A 131 -21.97 -1.26 4.35
N MET A 132 -21.80 -0.18 5.13
CA MET A 132 -22.70 0.98 5.10
C MET A 132 -22.76 1.61 3.69
N LEU A 133 -21.59 1.87 3.08
CA LEU A 133 -21.54 2.43 1.73
C LEU A 133 -22.13 1.49 0.67
N PHE A 134 -21.93 0.17 0.82
CA PHE A 134 -22.51 -0.81 -0.09
C PHE A 134 -24.03 -0.85 0.00
N TRP A 135 -24.58 -0.73 1.22
CA TRP A 135 -26.02 -0.64 1.43
C TRP A 135 -26.61 0.63 0.80
N ASP A 136 -25.99 1.79 1.05
CA ASP A 136 -26.40 3.07 0.48
C ASP A 136 -26.30 3.10 -1.06
N LEU A 137 -25.46 2.24 -1.65
CA LEU A 137 -25.33 2.10 -3.11
C LEU A 137 -26.44 1.25 -3.74
N ILE A 138 -26.98 0.29 -2.99
CA ILE A 138 -27.98 -0.68 -3.48
C ILE A 138 -29.41 -0.16 -3.36
N GLN A 139 -29.67 0.70 -2.37
CA GLN A 139 -30.97 1.33 -2.15
C GLN A 139 -31.18 2.54 -3.07
#